data_AF-A0A953IEX6-F1
#
_entry.id   AF-A0A953IEX6-F1
#
_cell.length_a   1.000
_cell.length_b   1.000
_cell.length_c   1.000
_cell.angle_alpha   90.00
_cell.angle_beta   90.00
_cell.angle_gamma   90.00
#
_symmetry.space_group_name_H-M   'P 1'
#
loop_
_entity.id
_entity.type
_entity.pdbx_description
1 polymer ?
#
loop_
_entity_poly.entity_id
_entity_poly.type
_entity_poly.pdbx_seq_one_letter_code
_entity_poly.pdbx_strand_id
1 'polypeptide(L)'
;MKVQMISIDTIPKRQTEIGLNVGLIGVGSLGSNVARLLVNKGVKTLYMSDHDILKPENLGGHILPSMFLYENKANAVANYLMHHLVKETEVYFGNNDEEVFEKADLLVVTVGDNEAFNILAFNKLQNYKKPIIWAWVSPHNIIHKMVITSKKTGCLNCFFLLEKKDKTLRHINEKVNEELSKLDISYIDLCGNPHTVSFPERMVEFAAKIVATISLYAKTKRFEFDYLVEYWDANTSIPTTFTGLLNVDNECGCEGQGRENNV
;
A
#
# COMPACT_ATOMS: atom_id res chain seq x y z
N MET A 1 -24.69 -5.46 -42.86
CA MET A 1 -24.58 -4.82 -41.53
C MET A 1 -23.94 -3.45 -41.74
N LYS A 2 -24.71 -2.35 -41.64
CA LYS A 2 -24.15 -0.99 -41.73
C LYS A 2 -23.57 -0.65 -40.35
N VAL A 3 -22.24 -0.57 -40.26
CA VAL A 3 -21.57 -0.01 -39.07
C VAL A 3 -21.76 1.50 -39.15
N GLN A 4 -22.62 2.04 -38.30
CA GLN A 4 -22.79 3.48 -38.16
C GLN A 4 -21.80 3.95 -37.10
N MET A 5 -20.79 4.73 -37.52
CA MET A 5 -19.90 5.41 -36.59
C MET A 5 -20.75 6.37 -35.76
N ILE A 6 -20.92 6.07 -34.48
CA ILE A 6 -21.54 6.99 -33.53
C ILE A 6 -20.54 8.14 -33.36
N SER A 7 -20.97 9.35 -33.73
CA SER A 7 -20.25 10.57 -33.39
C SER A 7 -20.27 10.69 -31.86
N ILE A 8 -19.17 10.32 -31.19
CA ILE A 8 -19.01 10.62 -29.76
C ILE A 8 -18.61 12.10 -29.72
N ASP A 9 -19.61 12.98 -29.84
CA ASP A 9 -19.41 14.43 -29.99
C ASP A 9 -18.82 15.11 -28.76
N THR A 10 -18.61 14.39 -27.67
CA THR A 10 -17.67 14.71 -26.59
C THR A 10 -17.64 13.47 -25.70
N ILE A 11 -16.46 12.90 -25.43
CA ILE A 11 -16.35 11.98 -24.28
C ILE A 11 -16.56 12.88 -23.06
N PRO A 12 -17.66 12.75 -22.29
CA PRO A 12 -17.88 13.60 -21.13
C PRO A 12 -16.69 13.41 -20.20
N LYS A 13 -16.09 14.52 -19.74
CA LYS A 13 -14.99 14.48 -18.78
C LYS A 13 -15.45 13.66 -17.58
N ARG A 14 -14.82 12.50 -17.37
CA ARG A 14 -15.14 11.62 -16.25
C ARG A 14 -14.69 12.32 -14.97
N GLN A 15 -15.63 12.69 -14.12
CA GLN A 15 -15.34 13.35 -12.85
C GLN A 15 -14.39 12.48 -11.99
N THR A 16 -13.51 13.15 -11.24
CA THR A 16 -12.62 12.51 -10.27
C THR A 16 -13.43 11.67 -9.27
N GLU A 17 -13.19 10.37 -9.20
CA GLU A 17 -13.94 9.46 -8.32
C GLU A 17 -13.38 9.44 -6.89
N ILE A 18 -12.06 9.67 -6.74
CA ILE A 18 -11.41 9.86 -5.45
C ILE A 18 -10.85 11.28 -5.40
N GLY A 19 -11.63 12.21 -4.83
CA GLY A 19 -11.28 13.63 -4.73
C GLY A 19 -10.17 13.98 -3.72
N LEU A 20 -9.18 13.11 -3.53
CA LEU A 20 -8.04 13.29 -2.62
C LEU A 20 -6.74 13.40 -3.41
N ASN A 21 -5.80 14.20 -2.90
CA ASN A 21 -4.40 14.09 -3.25
C ASN A 21 -3.81 12.92 -2.44
N VAL A 22 -3.38 11.85 -3.09
CA VAL A 22 -2.77 10.70 -2.39
C VAL A 22 -1.26 10.75 -2.58
N GLY A 23 -0.52 10.67 -1.48
CA GLY A 23 0.92 10.47 -1.51
C GLY A 23 1.26 8.99 -1.31
N LEU A 24 2.20 8.47 -2.09
CA LEU A 24 2.65 7.08 -2.07
C LEU A 24 4.17 7.01 -1.91
N ILE A 25 4.62 6.44 -0.80
CA ILE A 25 6.04 6.24 -0.49
C ILE A 25 6.39 4.76 -0.64
N GLY A 26 7.33 4.46 -1.53
CA GLY A 26 7.67 3.10 -1.93
C GLY A 26 6.73 2.61 -3.03
N VAL A 27 7.26 2.53 -4.25
CA VAL A 27 6.56 2.11 -5.47
C VAL A 27 7.11 0.75 -5.91
N GLY A 28 7.28 -0.18 -4.97
CA GLY A 28 7.64 -1.58 -5.26
C GLY A 28 6.46 -2.39 -5.81
N SER A 29 6.47 -3.72 -5.64
CA SER A 29 5.41 -4.61 -6.16
C SER A 29 4.01 -4.24 -5.63
N LEU A 30 3.86 -3.99 -4.33
CA LEU A 30 2.59 -3.55 -3.74
C LEU A 30 2.24 -2.11 -4.14
N GLY A 31 3.15 -1.17 -3.92
CA GLY A 31 2.94 0.25 -4.17
C GLY A 31 2.59 0.56 -5.63
N SER A 32 3.28 -0.07 -6.59
CA SER A 32 2.99 0.11 -8.01
C SER A 32 1.58 -0.39 -8.39
N ASN A 33 1.11 -1.50 -7.79
CA ASN A 33 -0.27 -1.96 -7.97
C ASN A 33 -1.28 -1.01 -7.34
N VAL A 34 -1.00 -0.45 -6.16
CA VAL A 34 -1.83 0.61 -5.54
C VAL A 34 -1.90 1.84 -6.44
N ALA A 35 -0.77 2.31 -6.97
CA ALA A 35 -0.70 3.43 -7.92
C ALA A 35 -1.58 3.18 -9.16
N ARG A 36 -1.40 2.02 -9.81
CA ARG A 36 -2.21 1.63 -10.98
C ARG A 36 -3.70 1.66 -10.67
N LEU A 37 -4.12 1.10 -9.54
CA LEU A 37 -5.53 1.05 -9.14
C LEU A 37 -6.10 2.43 -8.78
N LEU A 38 -5.33 3.31 -8.11
CA LEU A 38 -5.72 4.69 -7.83
C LEU A 38 -5.94 5.49 -9.11
N VAL A 39 -5.00 5.43 -10.06
CA VAL A 39 -5.13 6.12 -11.35
C VAL A 39 -6.31 5.54 -12.16
N ASN A 40 -6.44 4.21 -12.19
CA ASN A 40 -7.59 3.54 -12.81
C ASN A 40 -8.92 3.92 -12.18
N LYS A 41 -8.97 4.18 -10.87
CA LYS A 41 -10.18 4.65 -10.20
C LYS A 41 -10.46 6.12 -10.48
N GLY A 42 -9.43 6.92 -10.73
CA GLY A 42 -9.54 8.36 -10.95
C GLY A 42 -9.36 9.13 -9.65
N VAL A 43 -8.21 8.93 -9.01
CA VAL A 43 -7.71 9.81 -7.95
C VAL A 43 -7.46 11.22 -8.49
N LYS A 44 -7.62 12.26 -7.66
CA LYS A 44 -7.40 13.65 -8.07
C LYS A 44 -5.96 13.87 -8.52
N THR A 45 -5.05 13.60 -7.60
CA THR A 45 -3.62 13.71 -7.83
C THR A 45 -2.90 12.60 -7.07
N LEU A 46 -1.95 11.94 -7.72
CA LEU A 46 -1.08 10.95 -7.13
C LEU A 46 0.35 11.50 -7.07
N TYR A 47 0.89 11.66 -5.87
CA TYR A 47 2.29 12.02 -5.64
C TYR A 47 3.06 10.77 -5.20
N MET A 48 4.19 10.47 -5.85
CA MET A 48 4.96 9.26 -5.57
C MET A 48 6.41 9.58 -5.19
N SER A 49 7.01 8.81 -4.29
CA SER A 49 8.45 8.81 -4.03
C SER A 49 8.95 7.37 -3.92
N ASP A 50 10.01 7.08 -4.64
CA ASP A 50 10.80 5.85 -4.51
C ASP A 50 12.21 6.15 -5.00
N HIS A 51 13.21 5.83 -4.18
CA HIS A 51 14.62 6.13 -4.45
C HIS A 51 15.37 4.95 -5.09
N ASP A 52 14.71 3.83 -5.33
CA ASP A 52 15.28 2.66 -5.97
C ASP A 52 15.04 2.65 -7.49
N ILE A 53 15.80 1.80 -8.18
CA ILE A 53 15.71 1.57 -9.62
C ILE A 53 15.05 0.22 -9.91
N LEU A 54 14.37 0.10 -11.04
CA LEU A 54 13.77 -1.18 -11.45
C LEU A 54 14.88 -2.18 -11.80
N LYS A 55 14.95 -3.30 -11.08
CA LYS A 55 15.90 -4.39 -11.33
C LYS A 55 15.19 -5.61 -11.94
N PRO A 56 15.93 -6.55 -12.58
CA PRO A 56 15.33 -7.76 -13.15
C PRO A 56 14.46 -8.51 -12.14
N GLU A 57 14.94 -8.68 -10.92
CA GLU A 57 14.22 -9.27 -9.78
C GLU A 57 12.88 -8.61 -9.43
N ASN A 58 12.56 -7.43 -9.96
CA ASN A 58 11.27 -6.77 -9.70
C ASN A 58 10.20 -7.11 -10.74
N LEU A 59 10.58 -7.67 -11.90
CA LEU A 59 9.66 -7.85 -13.04
C LEU A 59 8.51 -8.82 -12.75
N GLY A 60 8.66 -9.73 -11.77
CA GLY A 60 7.63 -10.70 -11.39
C GLY A 60 6.44 -10.10 -10.63
N GLY A 61 6.65 -8.99 -9.89
CA GLY A 61 5.62 -8.38 -9.05
C GLY A 61 5.33 -6.91 -9.33
N HIS A 62 6.23 -6.21 -10.02
CA HIS A 62 6.07 -4.82 -10.35
C HIS A 62 5.22 -4.63 -11.62
N ILE A 63 4.44 -3.55 -11.71
CA ILE A 63 3.61 -3.29 -12.91
C ILE A 63 4.43 -2.92 -14.16
N LEU A 64 5.73 -2.62 -14.01
CA LEU A 64 6.53 -2.05 -15.08
C LEU A 64 7.09 -3.18 -15.95
N PRO A 65 6.95 -3.08 -17.28
CA PRO A 65 7.59 -4.02 -18.19
C PRO A 65 9.11 -3.83 -18.22
N SER A 66 9.82 -4.84 -18.74
CA SER A 66 11.29 -4.89 -18.79
C SER A 66 11.96 -3.74 -19.54
N MET A 67 11.23 -3.00 -20.38
CA MET A 67 11.77 -1.81 -21.06
C MET A 67 12.17 -0.68 -20.12
N PHE A 68 11.66 -0.65 -18.87
CA PHE A 68 11.99 0.35 -17.85
C PHE A 68 13.13 -0.10 -16.91
N LEU A 69 13.84 -1.19 -17.23
CA LEU A 69 14.93 -1.68 -16.39
C LEU A 69 15.98 -0.58 -16.17
N TYR A 70 16.45 -0.49 -14.93
CA TYR A 70 17.42 0.48 -14.41
C TYR A 70 16.94 1.93 -14.38
N GLU A 71 15.68 2.20 -14.72
CA GLU A 71 15.07 3.50 -14.47
C GLU A 71 14.62 3.62 -13.01
N ASN A 72 14.57 4.86 -12.50
CA ASN A 72 13.97 5.13 -11.20
C ASN A 72 12.49 4.69 -11.19
N LYS A 73 12.11 3.90 -10.18
CA LYS A 73 10.78 3.27 -10.10
C LYS A 73 9.64 4.29 -10.14
N ALA A 74 9.70 5.34 -9.31
CA ALA A 74 8.63 6.32 -9.21
C ALA A 74 8.46 7.09 -10.53
N ASN A 75 9.55 7.55 -11.14
CA ASN A 75 9.52 8.23 -12.43
C ASN A 75 8.98 7.31 -13.55
N ALA A 76 9.48 6.08 -13.63
CA ALA A 76 9.05 5.13 -14.64
C ALA A 76 7.56 4.76 -14.50
N VAL A 77 7.05 4.57 -13.28
CA VAL A 77 5.61 4.34 -13.04
C VAL A 77 4.79 5.56 -13.42
N ALA A 78 5.24 6.77 -13.10
CA ALA A 78 4.54 7.99 -13.48
C ALA A 78 4.39 8.06 -15.01
N ASN A 79 5.50 7.88 -15.75
CA ASN A 79 5.50 7.87 -17.21
C ASN A 79 4.60 6.76 -17.77
N TYR A 80 4.73 5.54 -17.26
CA TYR A 80 3.93 4.40 -17.67
C TYR A 80 2.42 4.66 -17.50
N LEU A 81 1.99 5.15 -16.33
CA LEU A 81 0.58 5.39 -16.05
C LEU A 81 0.00 6.57 -16.84
N MET A 82 0.79 7.65 -17.06
CA MET A 82 0.37 8.80 -17.87
C MET A 82 0.14 8.42 -19.33
N HIS A 83 0.95 7.52 -19.89
CA HIS A 83 0.81 7.10 -21.29
C HIS A 83 -0.23 5.99 -21.50
N HIS A 84 -0.57 5.21 -20.47
CA HIS A 84 -1.51 4.10 -20.60
C HIS A 84 -2.96 4.45 -20.30
N LEU A 85 -3.25 5.60 -19.68
CA LEU A 85 -4.60 5.93 -19.21
C LEU A 85 -5.09 7.26 -19.78
N VAL A 86 -6.26 7.24 -20.44
CA VAL A 86 -6.94 8.41 -21.02
C VAL A 86 -7.62 9.27 -19.94
N LYS A 87 -7.02 9.39 -18.75
CA LYS A 87 -7.65 10.02 -17.58
C LYS A 87 -6.94 11.31 -17.17
N GLU A 88 -7.72 12.25 -16.65
CA GLU A 88 -7.25 13.54 -16.10
C GLU A 88 -6.57 13.42 -14.72
N THR A 89 -6.17 12.21 -14.29
CA THR A 89 -5.44 12.04 -13.04
C THR A 89 -4.04 12.62 -13.21
N GLU A 90 -3.69 13.60 -12.39
CA GLU A 90 -2.33 14.11 -12.37
C GLU A 90 -1.43 13.14 -11.58
N VAL A 91 -0.34 12.71 -12.20
CA VAL A 91 0.63 11.80 -11.58
C VAL A 91 1.98 12.51 -11.51
N TYR A 92 2.49 12.69 -10.30
CA TYR A 92 3.77 13.33 -10.03
C TYR A 92 4.68 12.38 -9.28
N PHE A 93 5.97 12.47 -9.55
CA PHE A 93 7.00 11.91 -8.68
C PHE A 93 7.72 13.08 -8.00
N GLY A 94 7.96 12.95 -6.68
CA GLY A 94 8.72 13.92 -5.90
C GLY A 94 10.22 13.66 -6.03
N ASN A 95 11.01 14.72 -5.88
CA ASN A 95 12.48 14.56 -5.77
C ASN A 95 12.89 13.98 -4.41
N ASN A 96 12.04 14.14 -3.40
CA ASN A 96 12.20 13.63 -2.05
C ASN A 96 10.83 13.31 -1.43
N ASP A 97 10.84 12.61 -0.30
CA ASP A 97 9.62 12.22 0.40
C ASP A 97 8.87 13.43 0.98
N GLU A 98 9.59 14.48 1.40
CA GLU A 98 9.02 15.65 2.06
C GLU A 98 8.03 16.39 1.16
N GLU A 99 8.34 16.52 -0.14
CA GLU A 99 7.43 17.09 -1.13
C GLU A 99 6.12 16.30 -1.23
N VAL A 100 6.19 14.98 -1.15
CA VAL A 100 5.01 14.09 -1.17
C VAL A 100 4.18 14.29 0.10
N PHE A 101 4.82 14.40 1.27
CA PHE A 101 4.15 14.60 2.55
C PHE A 101 3.31 15.88 2.56
N GLU A 102 3.90 16.99 2.12
CA GLU A 102 3.25 18.30 2.18
C GLU A 102 1.96 18.34 1.35
N LYS A 103 2.01 17.79 0.13
CA LYS A 103 0.93 17.88 -0.87
C LYS A 103 -0.19 16.85 -0.69
N ALA A 104 0.08 15.73 0.00
CA ALA A 104 -0.88 14.65 0.16
C ALA A 104 -1.96 14.96 1.20
N ASP A 105 -3.22 14.63 0.92
CA ASP A 105 -4.32 14.59 1.90
C ASP A 105 -4.28 13.31 2.75
N LEU A 106 -3.72 12.24 2.19
CA LEU A 106 -3.54 10.92 2.80
C LEU A 106 -2.25 10.30 2.26
N LEU A 107 -1.44 9.70 3.14
CA LEU A 107 -0.24 8.96 2.74
C LEU A 107 -0.51 7.46 2.72
N VAL A 108 0.11 6.77 1.77
CA VAL A 108 0.26 5.33 1.71
C VAL A 108 1.76 5.03 1.74
N VAL A 109 2.20 4.22 2.70
CA VAL A 109 3.61 3.85 2.87
C VAL A 109 3.74 2.35 2.66
N THR A 110 4.45 1.97 1.59
CA THR A 110 4.64 0.59 1.14
C THR A 110 6.11 0.26 0.86
N VAL A 111 7.03 0.81 1.68
CA VAL A 111 8.46 0.49 1.58
C VAL A 111 8.75 -0.96 1.95
N GLY A 112 9.68 -1.59 1.24
CA GLY A 112 9.93 -3.03 1.31
C GLY A 112 10.94 -3.47 2.38
N ASP A 113 11.65 -2.55 3.01
CA ASP A 113 12.64 -2.84 4.04
C ASP A 113 12.26 -2.25 5.40
N ASN A 114 12.51 -3.02 6.46
CA ASN A 114 12.14 -2.66 7.83
C ASN A 114 12.85 -1.39 8.33
N GLU A 115 14.05 -1.11 7.82
CA GLU A 115 14.84 0.05 8.25
C GLU A 115 14.21 1.34 7.74
N ALA A 116 13.93 1.45 6.44
CA ALA A 116 13.23 2.58 5.85
C ALA A 116 11.85 2.76 6.46
N PHE A 117 11.14 1.66 6.73
CA PHE A 117 9.83 1.70 7.41
C PHE A 117 9.94 2.34 8.80
N ASN A 118 10.94 1.95 9.59
CA ASN A 118 11.21 2.52 10.91
C ASN A 118 11.67 3.98 10.83
N ILE A 119 12.54 4.34 9.89
CA ILE A 119 12.98 5.73 9.69
C ILE A 119 11.77 6.61 9.34
N LEU A 120 10.89 6.15 8.44
CA LEU A 120 9.68 6.88 8.10
C LEU A 120 8.78 7.04 9.33
N ALA A 121 8.48 5.97 10.04
CA ALA A 121 7.56 5.99 11.19
C ALA A 121 8.10 6.80 12.38
N PHE A 122 9.38 6.65 12.70
CA PHE A 122 9.94 7.16 13.94
C PHE A 122 10.85 8.37 13.77
N ASN A 123 11.20 8.78 12.55
CA ASN A 123 12.02 9.98 12.35
C ASN A 123 11.31 11.01 11.46
N LYS A 124 10.72 10.59 10.33
CA LYS A 124 10.16 11.54 9.35
C LYS A 124 8.68 11.89 9.59
N LEU A 125 7.85 10.91 9.95
CA LEU A 125 6.38 11.05 9.97
C LEU A 125 5.79 11.19 11.38
N GLN A 126 6.61 11.27 12.44
CA GLN A 126 6.12 11.43 13.82
C GLN A 126 5.15 12.62 13.98
N ASN A 127 5.43 13.72 13.30
CA ASN A 127 4.64 14.96 13.38
C ASN A 127 3.62 15.11 12.24
N TYR A 128 3.47 14.09 11.39
CA TYR A 128 2.56 14.12 10.26
C TYR A 128 1.10 14.10 10.74
N LYS A 129 0.32 15.11 10.33
CA LYS A 129 -1.00 15.38 10.92
C LYS A 129 -2.17 14.74 10.18
N LYS A 130 -1.94 14.28 8.95
CA LYS A 130 -2.98 13.70 8.08
C LYS A 130 -2.90 12.16 8.18
N PRO A 131 -3.92 11.41 7.73
CA PRO A 131 -3.89 9.96 7.83
C PRO A 131 -2.76 9.32 7.03
N ILE A 132 -2.20 8.26 7.59
CA ILE A 132 -1.19 7.40 6.94
C ILE A 132 -1.73 5.97 6.95
N ILE A 133 -1.69 5.32 5.79
CA ILE A 133 -1.88 3.88 5.63
C ILE A 133 -0.50 3.25 5.46
N TRP A 134 -0.04 2.57 6.49
CA TRP A 134 1.14 1.73 6.47
C TRP A 134 0.74 0.35 5.95
N ALA A 135 1.38 -0.13 4.88
CA ALA A 135 1.02 -1.43 4.33
C ALA A 135 2.25 -2.21 3.89
N TRP A 136 2.30 -3.48 4.26
CA TRP A 136 3.40 -4.37 3.88
C TRP A 136 2.90 -5.81 3.73
N VAL A 137 3.71 -6.60 3.01
CA VAL A 137 3.47 -8.02 2.77
C VAL A 137 4.71 -8.81 3.16
N SER A 138 4.53 -10.04 3.66
CA SER A 138 5.65 -10.95 3.87
C SER A 138 6.14 -11.55 2.55
N PRO A 139 7.33 -12.19 2.56
CA PRO A 139 7.69 -13.13 1.50
C PRO A 139 6.54 -14.10 1.21
N HIS A 140 6.37 -14.44 -0.07
CA HIS A 140 5.32 -15.32 -0.57
C HIS A 140 3.88 -14.88 -0.25
N ASN A 141 3.64 -13.61 0.10
CA ASN A 141 2.28 -13.10 0.37
C ASN A 141 1.50 -13.97 1.39
N ILE A 142 2.19 -14.49 2.41
CA ILE A 142 1.60 -15.33 3.48
C ILE A 142 0.85 -14.46 4.48
N ILE A 143 1.38 -13.28 4.79
CA ILE A 143 0.69 -12.31 5.63
C ILE A 143 0.71 -10.93 4.99
N HIS A 144 -0.44 -10.26 5.02
CA HIS A 144 -0.59 -8.86 4.64
C HIS A 144 -1.02 -8.07 5.85
N LYS A 145 -0.44 -6.88 6.02
CA LYS A 145 -0.77 -5.99 7.14
C LYS A 145 -0.98 -4.59 6.62
N MET A 146 -2.11 -4.01 6.99
CA MET A 146 -2.44 -2.61 6.77
C MET A 146 -2.75 -1.98 8.12
N VAL A 147 -2.03 -0.92 8.47
CA VAL A 147 -2.22 -0.16 9.70
C VAL A 147 -2.48 1.29 9.33
N ILE A 148 -3.57 1.85 9.85
CA ILE A 148 -4.00 3.21 9.59
C ILE A 148 -3.73 4.02 10.84
N THR A 149 -2.84 5.01 10.72
CA THR A 149 -2.51 5.92 11.81
C THR A 149 -2.99 7.32 11.50
N SER A 150 -3.49 8.00 12.52
CA SER A 150 -3.84 9.42 12.47
C SER A 150 -3.76 10.00 13.88
N LYS A 151 -4.10 11.28 14.04
CA LYS A 151 -4.24 11.90 15.37
C LYS A 151 -5.25 11.20 16.30
N LYS A 152 -6.18 10.42 15.74
CA LYS A 152 -7.28 9.76 16.47
C LYS A 152 -7.02 8.28 16.77
N THR A 153 -5.83 7.77 16.46
CA THR A 153 -5.48 6.36 16.67
C THR A 153 -4.18 6.24 17.45
N GLY A 154 -3.90 5.05 17.95
CA GLY A 154 -2.54 4.66 18.31
C GLY A 154 -1.58 4.81 17.13
N CYS A 155 -0.29 4.92 17.44
CA CYS A 155 0.76 4.97 16.44
C CYS A 155 1.16 3.56 15.97
N LEU A 156 2.07 3.48 15.00
CA LEU A 156 2.56 2.21 14.50
C LEU A 156 3.21 1.33 15.59
N ASN A 157 3.92 1.92 16.56
CA ASN A 157 4.47 1.15 17.68
C ASN A 157 3.37 0.56 18.60
N CYS A 158 2.22 1.25 18.74
CA CYS A 158 1.06 0.66 19.44
C CYS A 158 0.58 -0.61 18.73
N PHE A 159 0.62 -0.64 17.40
CA PHE A 159 0.27 -1.84 16.65
C PHE A 159 1.27 -2.97 16.90
N PHE A 160 2.58 -2.70 16.90
CA PHE A 160 3.59 -3.71 17.23
C PHE A 160 3.46 -4.27 18.65
N LEU A 161 3.03 -3.44 19.62
CA LEU A 161 2.71 -3.90 20.97
C LEU A 161 1.42 -4.75 20.99
N LEU A 162 0.39 -4.33 20.26
CA LEU A 162 -0.84 -5.09 20.10
C LEU A 162 -0.57 -6.49 19.54
N GLU A 163 0.26 -6.61 18.51
CA GLU A 163 0.62 -7.91 17.92
C GLU A 163 1.29 -8.87 18.91
N LYS A 164 1.99 -8.35 19.93
CA LYS A 164 2.64 -9.16 20.97
C LYS A 164 1.68 -9.56 22.10
N LYS A 165 0.72 -8.68 22.41
CA LYS A 165 -0.20 -8.84 23.55
C LYS A 165 -1.47 -9.60 23.16
N ASP A 166 -2.01 -9.36 21.98
CA ASP A 166 -3.19 -10.04 21.47
C ASP A 166 -2.84 -11.51 21.17
N LYS A 167 -3.57 -12.43 21.81
CA LYS A 167 -3.28 -13.87 21.71
C LYS A 167 -3.45 -14.39 20.27
N THR A 168 -4.43 -13.86 19.53
CA THR A 168 -4.76 -14.30 18.18
C THR A 168 -3.70 -13.82 17.20
N LEU A 169 -3.39 -12.52 17.21
CA LEU A 169 -2.36 -11.94 16.35
C LEU A 169 -0.97 -12.53 16.64
N ARG A 170 -0.64 -12.75 17.92
CA ARG A 170 0.63 -13.40 18.29
C ARG A 170 0.72 -14.81 17.72
N HIS A 171 -0.34 -15.61 17.88
CA HIS A 171 -0.36 -16.98 17.37
C HIS A 171 -0.21 -17.04 15.84
N ILE A 172 -0.85 -16.12 15.12
CA ILE A 172 -0.70 -16.02 13.65
C ILE A 172 0.74 -15.66 13.28
N ASN A 173 1.34 -14.67 13.95
CA ASN A 173 2.72 -14.28 13.68
C ASN A 173 3.70 -15.43 13.97
N GLU A 174 3.48 -16.22 15.03
CA GLU A 174 4.26 -17.43 15.32
C GLU A 174 4.14 -18.46 14.19
N LYS A 175 2.91 -18.74 13.71
CA LYS A 175 2.67 -19.66 12.58
C LYS A 175 3.37 -19.18 11.30
N VAL A 176 3.26 -17.90 10.97
CA VAL A 176 3.93 -17.30 9.80
C VAL A 176 5.45 -17.43 9.89
N ASN A 177 6.03 -17.15 11.05
CA ASN A 177 7.47 -17.30 11.25
C ASN A 177 7.93 -18.75 11.10
N GLU A 178 7.13 -19.71 11.57
CA GLU A 178 7.39 -21.14 11.37
C GLU A 178 7.38 -21.50 9.87
N GLU A 179 6.40 -21.01 9.11
CA GLU A 179 6.32 -21.22 7.66
C GLU A 179 7.47 -20.56 6.91
N LEU A 180 7.83 -19.31 7.26
CA LEU A 180 8.95 -18.58 6.67
C LEU A 180 10.29 -19.26 6.93
N SER A 181 10.50 -19.88 8.10
CA SER A 181 11.75 -20.58 8.41
C SER A 181 11.97 -21.86 7.59
N LYS A 182 10.90 -22.40 6.98
CA LYS A 182 10.96 -23.58 6.11
C LYS A 182 11.29 -23.22 4.65
N LEU A 183 11.27 -21.94 4.30
CA LEU A 183 11.52 -21.48 2.93
C LEU A 183 13.02 -21.41 2.65
N ASP A 184 13.45 -22.02 1.55
CA ASP A 184 14.84 -21.96 1.10
C ASP A 184 15.13 -20.60 0.46
N ILE A 185 15.92 -19.77 1.14
CA ILE A 185 16.23 -18.39 0.75
C ILE A 185 17.49 -18.28 -0.13
N SER A 186 18.08 -19.41 -0.54
CA SER A 186 19.44 -19.44 -1.11
C SER A 186 19.55 -19.10 -2.60
N TYR A 187 18.45 -18.88 -3.33
CA TYR A 187 18.47 -18.64 -4.77
C TYR A 187 17.59 -17.46 -5.22
N ILE A 188 18.18 -16.45 -5.85
CA ILE A 188 17.48 -15.28 -6.41
C ILE A 188 17.20 -15.55 -7.89
N ASP A 189 15.94 -15.83 -8.25
CA ASP A 189 15.51 -15.87 -9.66
C ASP A 189 15.11 -14.47 -10.16
N LEU A 190 15.08 -14.31 -11.49
CA LEU A 190 14.62 -13.13 -12.24
C LEU A 190 13.22 -12.65 -11.84
N CYS A 191 12.40 -13.48 -11.18
CA CYS A 191 11.09 -13.07 -10.64
C CYS A 191 11.17 -12.37 -9.26
N GLY A 192 12.34 -12.35 -8.62
CA GLY A 192 12.58 -11.79 -7.29
C GLY A 192 12.32 -12.78 -6.16
N ASN A 193 13.39 -13.46 -5.73
CA ASN A 193 13.61 -14.17 -4.45
C ASN A 193 12.47 -15.07 -3.88
N PRO A 194 12.78 -16.28 -3.38
CA PRO A 194 13.33 -17.48 -4.03
C PRO A 194 12.22 -18.35 -4.65
N HIS A 195 12.57 -19.40 -5.41
CA HIS A 195 11.68 -20.30 -6.18
C HIS A 195 10.55 -21.02 -5.40
N THR A 196 9.57 -20.30 -4.89
CA THR A 196 8.21 -20.83 -4.75
C THR A 196 7.24 -19.84 -5.40
N VAL A 197 6.05 -20.32 -5.76
CA VAL A 197 5.04 -19.53 -6.48
C VAL A 197 4.83 -18.21 -5.73
N SER A 198 5.39 -17.11 -6.23
CA SER A 198 4.93 -15.79 -5.82
C SER A 198 3.44 -15.79 -6.11
N PHE A 199 2.60 -15.42 -5.14
CA PHE A 199 1.16 -15.29 -5.33
C PHE A 199 0.83 -13.81 -5.62
N PRO A 200 1.17 -13.26 -6.81
CA PRO A 200 0.93 -11.85 -7.13
C PRO A 200 -0.55 -11.51 -7.09
N GLU A 201 -1.44 -12.47 -7.35
CA GLU A 201 -2.88 -12.29 -7.22
C GLU A 201 -3.30 -11.91 -5.80
N ARG A 202 -2.68 -12.50 -4.76
CA ARG A 202 -2.92 -12.14 -3.35
C ARG A 202 -2.48 -10.69 -3.08
N MET A 203 -1.32 -10.31 -3.61
CA MET A 203 -0.82 -8.93 -3.48
C MET A 203 -1.72 -7.92 -4.20
N VAL A 204 -2.23 -8.25 -5.39
CA VAL A 204 -3.15 -7.39 -6.15
C VAL A 204 -4.49 -7.26 -5.42
N GLU A 205 -4.99 -8.32 -4.78
CA GLU A 205 -6.15 -8.24 -3.90
C GLU A 205 -5.90 -7.26 -2.74
N PHE A 206 -4.75 -7.37 -2.07
CA PHE A 206 -4.41 -6.47 -0.97
C PHE A 206 -4.30 -5.01 -1.44
N ALA A 207 -3.68 -4.76 -2.60
CA ALA A 207 -3.66 -3.44 -3.23
C ALA A 207 -5.09 -2.90 -3.50
N ALA A 208 -6.00 -3.77 -3.95
CA ALA A 208 -7.40 -3.41 -4.18
C ALA A 208 -8.11 -3.04 -2.87
N LYS A 209 -7.84 -3.75 -1.76
CA LYS A 209 -8.37 -3.40 -0.43
C LYS A 209 -7.86 -2.04 0.05
N ILE A 210 -6.57 -1.75 -0.11
CA ILE A 210 -6.01 -0.42 0.22
C ILE A 210 -6.76 0.68 -0.56
N VAL A 211 -6.95 0.51 -1.87
CA VAL A 211 -7.67 1.49 -2.70
C VAL A 211 -9.15 1.58 -2.36
N ALA A 212 -9.79 0.48 -1.97
CA ALA A 212 -11.17 0.48 -1.47
C ALA A 212 -11.29 1.27 -0.16
N THR A 213 -10.37 1.07 0.78
CA THR A 213 -10.28 1.83 2.03
C THR A 213 -10.10 3.33 1.77
N ILE A 214 -9.20 3.72 0.86
CA ILE A 214 -9.01 5.12 0.45
C ILE A 214 -10.28 5.68 -0.19
N SER A 215 -10.93 4.91 -1.08
CA SER A 215 -12.15 5.33 -1.76
C SER A 215 -13.30 5.58 -0.79
N LEU A 216 -13.45 4.72 0.23
CA LEU A 216 -14.45 4.92 1.27
C LEU A 216 -14.11 6.14 2.13
N TYR A 217 -12.86 6.27 2.57
CA TYR A 217 -12.40 7.43 3.33
C TYR A 217 -12.62 8.75 2.57
N ALA A 218 -12.38 8.77 1.26
CA ALA A 218 -12.60 9.95 0.43
C ALA A 218 -14.06 10.46 0.53
N LYS A 219 -15.02 9.55 0.62
CA LYS A 219 -16.47 9.81 0.71
C LYS A 219 -16.94 10.12 2.13
N THR A 220 -16.48 9.37 3.13
CA THR A 220 -17.03 9.40 4.50
C THR A 220 -16.18 10.19 5.48
N LYS A 221 -14.91 10.44 5.15
CA LYS A 221 -13.85 10.95 6.04
C LYS A 221 -13.65 10.09 7.30
N ARG A 222 -13.98 8.80 7.21
CA ARG A 222 -13.85 7.80 8.29
C ARG A 222 -13.27 6.51 7.74
N PHE A 223 -12.39 5.85 8.51
CA PHE A 223 -11.96 4.47 8.22
C PHE A 223 -12.77 3.49 9.07
N GLU A 224 -13.13 2.34 8.49
CA GLU A 224 -13.93 1.30 9.16
C GLU A 224 -13.16 0.58 10.28
N PHE A 225 -11.84 0.50 10.12
CA PHE A 225 -10.91 -0.10 11.08
C PHE A 225 -9.62 0.74 11.11
N ASP A 226 -8.75 0.47 12.09
CA ASP A 226 -7.42 1.06 12.18
C ASP A 226 -6.32 0.05 11.83
N TYR A 227 -6.60 -1.25 11.87
CA TYR A 227 -5.71 -2.24 11.30
C TYR A 227 -6.47 -3.36 10.62
N LEU A 228 -5.81 -3.98 9.66
CA LEU A 228 -6.21 -5.19 8.97
C LEU A 228 -4.98 -6.10 8.86
N VAL A 229 -5.15 -7.36 9.26
CA VAL A 229 -4.16 -8.42 9.12
C VAL A 229 -4.82 -9.57 8.37
N GLU A 230 -4.21 -10.00 7.28
CA GLU A 230 -4.68 -11.11 6.46
C GLU A 230 -3.65 -12.22 6.46
N TYR A 231 -4.05 -13.37 6.97
CA TYR A 231 -3.25 -14.58 6.92
C TYR A 231 -3.74 -15.50 5.80
N TRP A 232 -2.82 -15.83 4.91
CA TRP A 232 -3.01 -16.63 3.72
C TRP A 232 -2.40 -18.02 3.89
N ASP A 233 -3.23 -18.96 4.34
CA ASP A 233 -2.84 -20.37 4.37
C ASP A 233 -2.53 -20.85 2.94
N ALA A 234 -1.47 -21.64 2.78
CA ALA A 234 -1.09 -22.19 1.47
C ALA A 234 -2.21 -23.05 0.85
N ASN A 235 -3.13 -23.56 1.67
CA ASN A 235 -4.22 -24.43 1.23
C ASN A 235 -5.56 -23.70 1.03
N THR A 236 -5.61 -22.38 1.19
CA THR A 236 -6.84 -21.60 1.01
C THR A 236 -6.70 -20.53 -0.08
N SER A 237 -7.81 -20.26 -0.76
CA SER A 237 -7.95 -19.17 -1.73
C SER A 237 -8.52 -17.90 -1.12
N ILE A 238 -8.93 -17.93 0.15
CA ILE A 238 -9.49 -16.82 0.91
C ILE A 238 -8.65 -16.66 2.18
N PRO A 239 -8.19 -15.44 2.50
CA PRO A 239 -7.41 -15.20 3.71
C PRO A 239 -8.30 -15.20 4.94
N THR A 240 -7.73 -15.61 6.07
CA THR A 240 -8.33 -15.28 7.37
C THR A 240 -8.03 -13.82 7.66
N THR A 241 -9.08 -13.02 7.83
CA THR A 241 -8.97 -11.56 7.97
C THR A 241 -9.28 -11.13 9.41
N PHE A 242 -8.39 -10.32 9.98
CA PHE A 242 -8.54 -9.73 11.31
C PHE A 242 -8.53 -8.22 11.17
N THR A 243 -9.57 -7.56 11.68
CA THR A 243 -9.64 -6.09 11.72
C THR A 243 -9.93 -5.62 13.12
N GLY A 244 -9.54 -4.38 13.43
CA GLY A 244 -9.84 -3.78 14.72
C GLY A 244 -9.47 -2.31 14.80
N LEU A 245 -9.76 -1.72 15.96
CA LEU A 245 -9.36 -0.35 16.30
C LEU A 245 -8.02 -0.36 17.00
N LEU A 246 -7.23 0.68 16.76
CA LEU A 246 -5.88 0.82 17.29
C LEU A 246 -5.89 1.88 18.38
N ASN A 247 -5.93 1.42 19.62
CA ASN A 247 -5.84 2.29 20.79
C ASN A 247 -4.38 2.57 21.15
N VAL A 248 -4.17 3.65 21.89
CA VAL A 248 -2.85 3.98 22.46
C VAL A 248 -2.53 2.95 23.54
N ASP A 249 -1.40 2.29 23.39
CA ASP A 249 -0.88 1.37 24.41
C ASP A 249 -0.08 2.15 25.46
N ASN A 250 -0.33 1.88 26.74
CA ASN A 250 0.33 2.55 27.87
C ASN A 250 1.87 2.37 27.85
N GLU A 251 2.36 1.26 27.30
CA GLU A 251 3.81 0.99 27.19
C GLU A 251 4.45 1.68 25.97
N CYS A 252 3.66 2.30 25.09
CA CYS A 252 4.17 2.94 23.88
C CYS A 252 4.81 4.30 24.15
N GLY A 253 4.30 5.05 25.14
CA GLY A 253 4.74 6.41 25.44
C GLY A 253 4.44 7.45 24.35
N CYS A 254 3.56 7.16 23.38
CA CYS A 254 3.21 8.11 22.33
C CYS A 254 2.08 9.06 22.75
N GLU A 255 2.05 10.26 22.16
CA GLU A 255 1.01 11.27 22.37
C GLU A 255 -0.25 11.05 21.50
N GLY A 256 -0.43 9.84 20.97
CA GLY A 256 -1.62 9.50 20.18
C GLY A 256 -2.91 9.65 20.99
N GLN A 257 -4.05 9.68 20.32
CA GLN A 257 -5.37 9.56 20.96
C GLN A 257 -5.98 8.23 20.54
N GLY A 258 -6.64 7.50 21.44
CA GLY A 258 -7.46 6.34 21.04
C GLY A 258 -8.75 6.82 20.38
N ARG A 259 -9.35 6.00 19.51
CA ARG A 259 -10.73 6.29 19.08
C ARG A 259 -11.65 6.06 20.27
N GLU A 260 -12.37 7.09 20.70
CA GLU A 260 -13.56 6.86 21.53
C GLU A 260 -14.55 6.02 20.72
N ASN A 261 -15.05 4.93 21.30
CA ASN A 261 -16.10 4.10 20.71
C ASN A 261 -17.38 4.94 20.56
N ASN A 262 -17.46 5.72 19.49
CA ASN A 262 -18.73 6.27 19.05
C ASN A 262 -19.43 5.16 18.26
N VAL A 263 -20.12 4.31 19.03
CA VAL A 263 -21.17 3.38 18.55
C VAL A 263 -22.19 4.15 17.73
#